data_AF-A0A9K3N1P6-F1
#
_entry.id   AF-A0A9K3N1P6-F1
#
_cell.length_a   1.000
_cell.length_b   1.000
_cell.length_c   1.000
_cell.angle_alpha   90.00
_cell.angle_beta   90.00
_cell.angle_gamma   90.00
#
_symmetry.space_group_name_H-M   'P 1'
#
loop_
_entity.id
_entity.type
_entity.pdbx_description
1 polymer ?
#
loop_
_entity_poly.entity_id
_entity_poly.type
_entity_poly.pdbx_seq_one_letter_code
_entity_poly.pdbx_strand_id
1 'polypeptide(L)'
;MYAVMLLKSMFEVAEPMQVTSLNVEFFKELVNILTDQISEKATKATLKLLISVCPWGRNRIKAVEAGIVSVLIDALLDCSEKRVTELISMVLVQVCQAADGRAELLKHGGGLAVVSGMVFGVSPVASERAVRILYSVAMFSGSGRVLQEMTELGVVEKLVLVLQVDCGRKMKEKAREILKFHSRVWKKSHCLNYDMI
;
A
#
# COMPACT_ATOMS: atom_id res chain seq x y z
N MET A 1 -21.79 -6.19 -12.47
CA MET A 1 -21.65 -6.92 -11.18
C MET A 1 -21.33 -8.40 -11.34
N TYR A 2 -22.11 -9.20 -12.09
CA TYR A 2 -21.86 -10.64 -12.23
C TYR A 2 -20.53 -10.99 -12.91
N ALA A 3 -20.08 -10.19 -13.87
CA ALA A 3 -18.84 -10.44 -14.62
C ALA A 3 -17.59 -10.50 -13.71
N VAL A 4 -17.41 -9.56 -12.77
CA VAL A 4 -16.22 -9.58 -11.89
C VAL A 4 -16.20 -10.79 -10.94
N MET A 5 -17.38 -11.26 -10.54
CA MET A 5 -17.50 -12.47 -9.72
C MET A 5 -17.12 -13.72 -10.52
N LEU A 6 -17.59 -13.82 -11.78
CA LEU A 6 -17.24 -14.92 -12.67
C LEU A 6 -15.75 -14.91 -12.99
N LEU A 7 -15.17 -13.75 -13.30
CA LEU A 7 -13.74 -13.59 -13.50
C LEU A 7 -12.97 -14.05 -12.26
N LYS A 8 -13.36 -13.59 -11.06
CA LYS A 8 -12.72 -14.07 -9.83
C LYS A 8 -12.71 -15.60 -9.71
N SER A 9 -13.84 -16.25 -9.95
CA SER A 9 -13.93 -17.72 -9.91
C SER A 9 -13.10 -18.41 -10.99
N MET A 10 -13.04 -17.85 -12.20
CA MET A 10 -12.19 -18.38 -13.28
C MET A 10 -10.71 -18.29 -12.92
N PHE A 11 -10.27 -17.17 -12.34
CA PHE A 11 -8.88 -16.94 -11.97
C PHE A 11 -8.42 -17.77 -10.77
N GLU A 12 -9.35 -18.27 -9.94
CA GLU A 12 -9.03 -19.20 -8.84
C GLU A 12 -8.62 -20.59 -9.34
N VAL A 13 -9.07 -20.98 -10.54
CA VAL A 13 -8.79 -22.31 -11.14
C VAL A 13 -7.91 -22.23 -12.39
N ALA A 14 -7.60 -21.02 -12.88
CA ALA A 14 -6.79 -20.80 -14.07
C ALA A 14 -5.32 -21.22 -13.86
N GLU A 15 -4.69 -21.72 -14.93
CA GLU A 15 -3.26 -22.00 -14.90
C GLU A 15 -2.46 -20.70 -14.71
N PRO A 16 -1.34 -20.71 -13.94
CA PRO A 16 -0.56 -19.51 -13.67
C PRO A 16 -0.18 -18.72 -14.94
N MET A 17 0.18 -19.40 -16.03
CA MET A 17 0.53 -18.75 -17.31
C MET A 17 -0.58 -17.85 -17.85
N GLN A 18 -1.85 -18.23 -17.70
CA GLN A 18 -3.01 -17.50 -18.22
C GLN A 18 -3.26 -16.19 -17.46
N VAL A 19 -2.76 -16.07 -16.23
CA VAL A 19 -3.01 -14.92 -15.35
C VAL A 19 -1.79 -14.05 -15.12
N THR A 20 -0.64 -14.38 -15.73
CA THR A 20 0.63 -13.66 -15.51
C THR A 20 0.79 -12.36 -16.31
N SER A 21 0.00 -12.15 -17.37
CA SER A 21 0.08 -10.97 -18.23
C SER A 21 -1.26 -10.63 -18.88
N LEU A 22 -2.14 -10.00 -18.12
CA LEU A 22 -3.45 -9.52 -18.58
C LEU A 22 -3.32 -8.22 -19.39
N ASN A 23 -4.37 -7.80 -20.11
CA ASN A 23 -4.36 -6.53 -20.85
C ASN A 23 -4.53 -5.33 -19.87
N VAL A 24 -3.99 -4.15 -20.20
CA VAL A 24 -4.25 -2.91 -19.44
C VAL A 24 -5.73 -2.56 -19.38
N GLU A 25 -6.49 -2.84 -20.46
CA GLU A 25 -7.95 -2.60 -20.49
C GLU A 25 -8.69 -3.40 -19.41
N PHE A 26 -8.22 -4.61 -19.08
CA PHE A 26 -8.78 -5.38 -17.96
C PHE A 26 -8.63 -4.62 -16.64
N PHE A 27 -7.48 -4.00 -16.40
CA PHE A 27 -7.26 -3.22 -15.18
C PHE A 27 -8.05 -1.91 -15.18
N LYS A 28 -8.22 -1.25 -16.32
CA LYS A 28 -9.08 -0.06 -16.44
C LYS A 28 -10.52 -0.37 -16.05
N GLU A 29 -11.06 -1.51 -16.50
CA GLU A 29 -12.40 -1.95 -16.07
C GLU A 29 -12.48 -2.21 -14.56
N LEU A 30 -11.46 -2.83 -13.96
CA LEU A 30 -11.43 -3.01 -12.50
C LEU A 30 -11.34 -1.68 -11.75
N VAL A 31 -10.59 -0.72 -12.29
CA VAL A 31 -10.49 0.65 -11.75
C VAL A 31 -11.85 1.33 -11.81
N ASN A 32 -12.55 1.28 -12.95
CA ASN A 32 -13.90 1.85 -13.10
C ASN A 32 -14.88 1.26 -12.08
N ILE A 33 -14.86 -0.06 -11.85
CA ILE A 33 -15.72 -0.71 -10.84
C ILE A 33 -15.45 -0.17 -9.43
N LEU A 34 -14.17 0.09 -9.09
CA LEU A 34 -13.81 0.64 -7.78
C LEU A 34 -14.20 2.12 -7.65
N THR A 35 -14.02 2.90 -8.71
CA THR A 35 -14.40 4.32 -8.76
C THR A 35 -15.91 4.51 -8.66
N ASP A 36 -16.69 3.69 -9.36
CA ASP A 36 -18.16 3.78 -9.39
C ASP A 36 -18.82 3.33 -8.08
N GLN A 37 -18.07 2.65 -7.19
CA GLN A 37 -18.53 2.15 -5.89
C GLN A 37 -19.90 1.42 -5.94
N ILE A 38 -20.15 0.67 -7.01
CA ILE A 38 -21.48 0.11 -7.35
C ILE A 38 -22.09 -0.70 -6.19
N SER A 39 -21.27 -1.48 -5.48
CA SER A 39 -21.66 -2.17 -4.24
C SER A 39 -20.43 -2.68 -3.49
N GLU A 40 -20.54 -2.81 -2.17
CA GLU A 40 -19.46 -3.37 -1.32
C GLU A 40 -19.05 -4.79 -1.78
N LYS A 41 -20.01 -5.60 -2.22
CA LYS A 41 -19.75 -6.95 -2.75
C LYS A 41 -18.91 -6.91 -4.03
N ALA A 42 -19.20 -5.98 -4.94
CA ALA A 42 -18.42 -5.77 -6.16
C ALA A 42 -17.01 -5.24 -5.83
N THR A 43 -16.90 -4.29 -4.91
CA THR A 43 -15.61 -3.76 -4.41
C THR A 43 -14.75 -4.88 -3.83
N LYS A 44 -15.29 -5.69 -2.92
CA LYS A 44 -14.57 -6.82 -2.32
C LYS A 44 -14.16 -7.87 -3.35
N ALA A 45 -15.01 -8.17 -4.33
CA ALA A 45 -14.67 -9.12 -5.40
C ALA A 45 -13.54 -8.58 -6.28
N THR A 46 -13.60 -7.30 -6.66
CA THR A 46 -12.59 -6.62 -7.47
C THR A 46 -11.24 -6.55 -6.77
N LEU A 47 -11.22 -6.16 -5.50
CA LEU A 47 -9.99 -6.13 -4.70
C LEU A 47 -9.37 -7.53 -4.55
N LYS A 48 -10.18 -8.57 -4.34
CA LYS A 48 -9.67 -9.95 -4.29
C LYS A 48 -9.08 -10.41 -5.62
N LEU A 49 -9.68 -10.01 -6.74
CA LEU A 49 -9.15 -10.30 -8.07
C LEU A 49 -7.82 -9.57 -8.30
N LEU A 50 -7.72 -8.29 -7.91
CA LEU A 50 -6.45 -7.56 -7.94
C LEU A 50 -5.37 -8.25 -7.08
N ILE A 51 -5.73 -8.72 -5.88
CA ILE A 51 -4.80 -9.44 -4.98
C ILE A 51 -4.25 -10.73 -5.63
N SER A 52 -5.03 -11.42 -6.46
CA SER A 52 -4.59 -12.65 -7.11
C SER A 52 -3.72 -12.40 -8.35
N VAL A 53 -3.93 -11.28 -9.07
CA VAL A 53 -3.23 -10.99 -10.33
C VAL A 53 -2.03 -10.04 -10.17
N CYS A 54 -2.03 -9.15 -9.18
CA CYS A 54 -0.93 -8.21 -8.91
C CYS A 54 0.32 -8.79 -8.20
N PRO A 55 0.43 -10.07 -7.81
CA PRO A 55 1.74 -10.66 -7.51
C PRO A 55 2.67 -10.70 -8.73
N TRP A 56 2.10 -10.76 -9.94
CA TRP A 56 2.85 -10.83 -11.19
C TRP A 56 3.34 -9.44 -11.64
N GLY A 57 4.64 -9.30 -11.87
CA GLY A 57 5.26 -8.01 -12.21
C GLY A 57 4.63 -7.30 -13.41
N ARG A 58 4.33 -8.04 -14.48
CA ARG A 58 3.68 -7.48 -15.70
C ARG A 58 2.29 -6.93 -15.42
N ASN A 59 1.52 -7.60 -14.58
CA ASN A 59 0.19 -7.14 -14.17
C ASN A 59 0.27 -5.92 -13.28
N ARG A 60 1.24 -5.85 -12.37
CA ARG A 60 1.43 -4.64 -11.53
C ARG A 60 1.67 -3.39 -12.37
N ILE A 61 2.53 -3.49 -13.38
CA ILE A 61 2.83 -2.37 -14.27
C ILE A 61 1.54 -1.88 -14.94
N LYS A 62 0.76 -2.80 -15.51
CA LYS A 62 -0.51 -2.49 -16.18
C LYS A 62 -1.59 -1.97 -15.21
N ALA A 63 -1.62 -2.47 -13.97
CA ALA A 63 -2.53 -1.97 -12.95
C ALA A 63 -2.20 -0.52 -12.56
N VAL A 64 -0.90 -0.21 -12.39
CA VAL A 64 -0.43 1.16 -12.12
C VAL A 64 -0.72 2.08 -13.31
N GLU A 65 -0.44 1.64 -14.53
CA GLU A 65 -0.77 2.36 -15.77
C GLU A 65 -2.29 2.66 -15.88
N ALA A 66 -3.14 1.74 -15.44
CA ALA A 66 -4.58 1.93 -15.40
C ALA A 66 -5.06 2.88 -14.29
N GLY A 67 -4.18 3.43 -13.46
CA GLY A 67 -4.52 4.43 -12.43
C GLY A 67 -4.95 3.84 -11.09
N ILE A 68 -4.69 2.54 -10.83
CA ILE A 68 -5.18 1.87 -9.62
C ILE A 68 -4.72 2.55 -8.32
N VAL A 69 -3.53 3.14 -8.30
CA VAL A 69 -2.93 3.69 -7.07
C VAL A 69 -3.76 4.84 -6.51
N SER A 70 -4.17 5.80 -7.35
CA SER A 70 -5.01 6.94 -6.94
C SER A 70 -6.33 6.45 -6.36
N VAL A 71 -7.03 5.56 -7.09
CA VAL A 71 -8.34 5.04 -6.68
C VAL A 71 -8.28 4.29 -5.36
N LEU A 72 -7.20 3.55 -5.10
CA LEU A 72 -7.01 2.88 -3.80
C LEU A 72 -6.77 3.89 -2.65
N ILE A 73 -6.06 4.99 -2.91
CA ILE A 73 -5.81 6.02 -1.89
C ILE A 73 -7.10 6.78 -1.58
N ASP A 74 -7.84 7.19 -2.61
CA ASP A 74 -9.15 7.85 -2.45
C ASP A 74 -10.13 6.95 -1.69
N ALA A 75 -10.20 5.67 -2.07
CA ALA A 75 -11.03 4.71 -1.37
C ALA A 75 -10.61 4.52 0.11
N LEU A 76 -9.32 4.63 0.46
CA LEU A 76 -8.88 4.56 1.86
C LEU A 76 -9.22 5.81 2.68
N LEU A 77 -9.36 6.98 2.05
CA LEU A 77 -9.76 8.22 2.73
C LEU A 77 -11.24 8.16 3.16
N ASP A 78 -12.09 7.53 2.35
CA ASP A 78 -13.54 7.48 2.58
C ASP A 78 -14.03 6.19 3.25
N CYS A 79 -13.18 5.15 3.35
CA CYS A 79 -13.61 3.83 3.80
C CYS A 79 -13.57 3.66 5.34
N SER A 80 -14.74 3.36 5.91
CA SER A 80 -14.89 2.96 7.33
C SER A 80 -14.95 1.43 7.53
N GLU A 81 -15.12 0.65 6.46
CA GLU A 81 -15.27 -0.81 6.54
C GLU A 81 -13.90 -1.51 6.64
N LYS A 82 -13.60 -2.04 7.83
CA LYS A 82 -12.32 -2.66 8.17
C LYS A 82 -11.85 -3.68 7.13
N ARG A 83 -12.73 -4.56 6.65
CA ARG A 83 -12.35 -5.64 5.72
C ARG A 83 -12.02 -5.10 4.33
N VAL A 84 -12.74 -4.09 3.83
CA VAL A 84 -12.39 -3.39 2.58
C VAL A 84 -11.04 -2.70 2.74
N THR A 85 -10.80 -1.97 3.84
CA THR A 85 -9.50 -1.31 4.09
C THR A 85 -8.36 -2.33 4.05
N GLU A 86 -8.50 -3.48 4.71
CA GLU A 86 -7.49 -4.54 4.65
C GLU A 86 -7.23 -5.04 3.23
N LEU A 87 -8.26 -5.21 2.40
CA LEU A 87 -8.09 -5.63 1.01
C LEU A 87 -7.40 -4.54 0.19
N ILE A 88 -7.78 -3.27 0.35
CA ILE A 88 -7.13 -2.15 -0.33
C ILE A 88 -5.65 -2.05 0.06
N SER A 89 -5.32 -2.09 1.35
CA SER A 89 -3.93 -2.04 1.81
C SER A 89 -3.08 -3.18 1.24
N MET A 90 -3.67 -4.36 0.98
CA MET A 90 -2.97 -5.47 0.35
C MET A 90 -2.60 -5.16 -1.09
N VAL A 91 -3.56 -4.65 -1.89
CA VAL A 91 -3.29 -4.27 -3.28
C VAL A 91 -2.25 -3.13 -3.31
N LEU A 92 -2.38 -2.15 -2.43
CA LEU A 92 -1.44 -1.02 -2.34
C LEU A 92 0.00 -1.49 -2.06
N VAL A 93 0.19 -2.44 -1.14
CA VAL A 93 1.50 -3.07 -0.91
C VAL A 93 2.03 -3.77 -2.17
N GLN A 94 1.18 -4.42 -2.95
CA GLN A 94 1.61 -5.13 -4.15
C GLN A 94 2.08 -4.15 -5.24
N VAL A 95 1.29 -3.11 -5.53
CA VAL A 95 1.64 -2.14 -6.58
C VAL A 95 2.85 -1.28 -6.20
N CYS A 96 3.03 -0.94 -4.92
CA CYS A 96 4.20 -0.21 -4.42
C CYS A 96 5.52 -1.02 -4.42
N GLN A 97 5.49 -2.30 -4.80
CA GLN A 97 6.73 -3.05 -5.08
C GLN A 97 7.41 -2.60 -6.38
N ALA A 98 6.68 -1.96 -7.30
CA ALA A 98 7.22 -1.36 -8.52
C ALA A 98 7.59 0.12 -8.30
N ALA A 99 8.57 0.61 -9.06
CA ALA A 99 8.98 2.02 -8.99
C ALA A 99 7.82 2.96 -9.35
N ASP A 100 7.10 2.67 -10.43
CA ASP A 100 5.96 3.46 -10.89
C ASP A 100 4.83 3.49 -9.85
N GLY A 101 4.58 2.37 -9.16
CA GLY A 101 3.58 2.32 -8.10
C GLY A 101 3.94 3.23 -6.92
N ARG A 102 5.23 3.31 -6.55
CA ARG A 102 5.69 4.28 -5.55
C ARG A 102 5.62 5.72 -6.06
N ALA A 103 5.93 5.95 -7.33
CA ALA A 103 5.85 7.27 -7.94
C ALA A 103 4.40 7.79 -7.91
N GLU A 104 3.42 6.97 -8.30
CA GLU A 104 2.01 7.36 -8.25
C GLU A 104 1.50 7.53 -6.81
N LEU A 105 1.98 6.72 -5.84
CA LEU A 105 1.67 6.92 -4.42
C LEU A 105 2.14 8.31 -3.94
N LEU A 106 3.38 8.69 -4.29
CA LEU A 106 4.00 9.95 -3.86
C LEU A 106 3.45 11.17 -4.61
N LYS A 107 2.91 10.97 -5.81
CA LYS A 107 2.26 12.00 -6.61
C LYS A 107 0.86 12.35 -6.07
N HIS A 108 0.21 11.41 -5.41
CA HIS A 108 -1.09 11.62 -4.80
C HIS A 108 -0.99 12.43 -3.50
N GLY A 109 -1.71 13.55 -3.39
CA GLY A 109 -1.61 14.46 -2.22
C GLY A 109 -1.95 13.81 -0.87
N GLY A 110 -2.76 12.75 -0.87
CA GLY A 110 -3.08 11.97 0.33
C GLY A 110 -2.24 10.70 0.53
N GLY A 111 -1.34 10.35 -0.39
CA GLY A 111 -0.71 9.02 -0.45
C GLY A 111 0.09 8.66 0.80
N LEU A 112 1.07 9.50 1.18
CA LEU A 112 1.85 9.28 2.40
C LEU A 112 1.02 9.45 3.66
N ALA A 113 0.07 10.38 3.68
CA ALA A 113 -0.79 10.63 4.83
C ALA A 113 -1.63 9.40 5.18
N VAL A 114 -2.28 8.78 4.19
CA VAL A 114 -3.05 7.55 4.33
C VAL A 114 -2.17 6.40 4.84
N VAL A 115 -0.98 6.22 4.26
CA VAL A 115 -0.05 5.16 4.67
C VAL A 115 0.44 5.38 6.10
N SER A 116 0.78 6.62 6.48
CA SER A 116 1.19 6.98 7.83
C SER A 116 0.08 6.73 8.86
N GLY A 117 -1.17 7.08 8.53
CA GLY A 117 -2.33 6.84 9.39
C GLY A 117 -2.62 5.35 9.66
N MET A 118 -2.28 4.47 8.71
CA MET A 118 -2.51 3.03 8.86
C MET A 118 -1.57 2.33 9.86
N VAL A 119 -0.42 2.92 10.25
CA VAL A 119 0.60 2.23 11.08
C VAL A 119 0.07 1.77 12.44
N PHE A 120 -0.80 2.53 13.08
CA PHE A 120 -1.44 2.17 14.38
C PHE A 120 -2.97 2.18 14.32
N GLY A 121 -3.54 2.10 13.12
CA GLY A 121 -4.98 2.19 12.93
C GLY A 121 -5.67 0.85 12.81
N VAL A 122 -6.14 0.57 11.60
CA VAL A 122 -7.30 -0.27 11.27
C VAL A 122 -7.21 -1.74 11.74
N SER A 123 -6.05 -2.38 11.59
CA SER A 123 -5.81 -3.75 12.07
C SER A 123 -4.31 -4.06 12.12
N PRO A 124 -3.85 -5.06 12.90
CA PRO A 124 -2.44 -5.46 12.91
C PRO A 124 -1.88 -5.80 11.53
N VAL A 125 -2.73 -6.36 10.66
CA VAL A 125 -2.37 -6.70 9.28
C VAL A 125 -2.20 -5.43 8.43
N ALA A 126 -3.09 -4.44 8.59
CA ALA A 126 -2.96 -3.15 7.92
C ALA A 126 -1.70 -2.38 8.41
N SER A 127 -1.42 -2.44 9.71
CA SER A 127 -0.21 -1.86 10.33
C SER A 127 1.08 -2.44 9.72
N GLU A 128 1.19 -3.76 9.62
CA GLU A 128 2.37 -4.40 8.99
C GLU A 128 2.53 -3.95 7.53
N ARG A 129 1.43 -3.89 6.79
CA ARG A 129 1.41 -3.45 5.39
C ARG A 129 1.82 -1.98 5.24
N ALA A 130 1.34 -1.11 6.11
CA ALA A 130 1.72 0.30 6.13
C ALA A 130 3.23 0.46 6.31
N VAL A 131 3.82 -0.21 7.31
CA VAL A 131 5.28 -0.18 7.53
C VAL A 131 6.04 -0.75 6.33
N ARG A 132 5.52 -1.77 5.65
CA ARG A 132 6.13 -2.28 4.40
C ARG A 132 6.12 -1.27 3.26
N ILE A 133 5.05 -0.48 3.12
CA ILE A 133 4.98 0.59 2.11
C ILE A 133 5.97 1.70 2.48
N LEU A 134 5.95 2.17 3.74
CA LEU A 134 6.89 3.18 4.23
C LEU A 134 8.34 2.74 4.06
N TYR A 135 8.65 1.47 4.33
CA TYR A 135 9.95 0.89 4.06
C TYR A 135 10.33 1.00 2.59
N SER A 136 9.44 0.56 1.68
CA SER A 136 9.72 0.59 0.25
C SER A 136 9.93 2.02 -0.27
N VAL A 137 9.12 2.97 0.20
CA VAL A 137 9.28 4.40 -0.13
C VAL A 137 10.59 4.95 0.42
N ALA A 138 10.86 4.77 1.71
CA ALA A 138 12.04 5.32 2.35
C ALA A 138 13.34 4.78 1.72
N MET A 139 13.39 3.49 1.40
CA MET A 139 14.61 2.86 0.88
C MET A 139 14.85 3.10 -0.61
N PHE A 140 13.78 3.23 -1.42
CA PHE A 140 13.90 3.24 -2.88
C PHE A 140 13.35 4.51 -3.56
N SER A 141 12.74 5.41 -2.79
CA SER A 141 12.15 6.67 -3.27
C SER A 141 12.30 7.84 -2.28
N GLY A 142 13.15 7.69 -1.24
CA GLY A 142 13.35 8.65 -0.16
C GLY A 142 14.16 9.89 -0.58
N SER A 143 13.60 10.76 -1.42
CA SER A 143 14.17 12.07 -1.69
C SER A 143 14.05 13.00 -0.47
N GLY A 144 14.83 14.09 -0.41
CA GLY A 144 14.77 15.05 0.70
C GLY A 144 13.35 15.59 0.96
N ARG A 145 12.58 15.85 -0.11
CA ARG A 145 11.18 16.28 0.00
C ARG A 145 10.30 15.18 0.61
N VAL A 146 10.43 13.95 0.14
CA VAL A 146 9.66 12.80 0.65
C VAL A 146 9.96 12.56 2.13
N LEU A 147 11.24 12.61 2.52
CA LEU A 147 11.63 12.40 3.92
C LEU A 147 11.16 13.53 4.84
N GLN A 148 11.11 14.76 4.34
CA GLN A 148 10.54 15.90 5.06
C GLN A 148 9.03 15.72 5.26
N GLU A 149 8.29 15.38 4.21
CA GLU A 149 6.86 15.11 4.29
C GLU A 149 6.56 13.96 5.26
N MET A 150 7.37 12.89 5.24
CA MET A 150 7.26 11.81 6.22
C MET A 150 7.44 12.32 7.67
N THR A 151 8.35 13.28 7.92
CA THR A 151 8.49 13.92 9.23
C THR A 151 7.26 14.74 9.60
N GLU A 152 6.74 15.55 8.69
CA GLU A 152 5.55 16.39 8.91
C GLU A 152 4.29 15.54 9.19
N LEU A 153 4.19 14.36 8.58
CA LEU A 153 3.13 13.38 8.81
C LEU A 153 3.34 12.51 10.06
N GLY A 154 4.37 12.79 10.86
CA GLY A 154 4.70 12.08 12.08
C GLY A 154 5.08 10.61 11.87
N VAL A 155 5.69 10.27 10.72
CA VAL A 155 6.10 8.88 10.43
C VAL A 155 7.24 8.45 11.36
N VAL A 156 8.15 9.36 11.69
CA VAL A 156 9.33 9.07 12.52
C VAL A 156 8.89 8.61 13.91
N GLU A 157 7.97 9.35 14.53
CA GLU A 157 7.37 9.08 15.83
C GLU A 157 6.64 7.74 15.84
N LYS A 158 5.87 7.46 14.79
CA LYS A 158 5.17 6.18 14.65
C LYS A 158 6.16 5.01 14.54
N LEU A 159 7.23 5.15 13.74
CA LEU A 159 8.24 4.10 13.61
C LEU A 159 9.00 3.86 14.92
N VAL A 160 9.29 4.91 15.70
CA VAL A 160 9.87 4.77 17.05
C VAL A 160 8.90 4.03 17.97
N LEU A 161 7.61 4.40 17.96
CA LEU A 161 6.60 3.73 18.76
C LEU A 161 6.46 2.25 18.40
N VAL A 162 6.61 1.87 17.12
CA VAL A 162 6.62 0.46 16.68
C VAL A 162 7.71 -0.35 17.38
N LEU A 163 8.87 0.26 17.66
CA LEU A 163 9.95 -0.41 18.39
C LEU A 163 9.61 -0.61 19.87
N GLN A 164 8.86 0.32 20.46
CA GLN A 164 8.54 0.38 21.89
C GLN A 164 7.39 -0.55 22.30
N VAL A 165 6.35 -0.64 21.49
CA VAL A 165 5.16 -1.44 21.84
C VAL A 165 5.26 -2.88 21.35
N ASP A 166 4.36 -3.76 21.78
CA ASP A 166 4.31 -5.12 21.26
C ASP A 166 3.85 -5.11 19.79
N CYS A 167 4.77 -5.47 18.91
CA CYS A 167 4.61 -5.45 17.46
C CYS A 167 5.44 -6.59 16.87
N GLY A 168 4.98 -7.15 15.76
CA GLY A 168 5.64 -8.31 15.14
C GLY A 168 7.11 -8.04 14.78
N ARG A 169 7.97 -9.04 14.97
CA ARG A 169 9.43 -8.95 14.75
C ARG A 169 9.80 -8.32 13.40
N LYS A 170 9.17 -8.75 12.31
CA LYS A 170 9.42 -8.23 10.95
C LYS A 170 9.07 -6.75 10.81
N MET A 171 8.01 -6.30 11.48
CA MET A 171 7.59 -4.90 11.46
C MET A 171 8.61 -4.03 12.21
N LYS A 172 9.06 -4.49 13.39
CA LYS A 172 10.12 -3.82 14.17
C LYS A 172 11.45 -3.75 13.42
N GLU A 173 11.85 -4.82 12.76
CA GLU A 173 13.07 -4.88 11.95
C GLU A 173 13.05 -3.82 10.84
N LYS A 174 11.96 -3.75 10.06
CA LYS A 174 11.79 -2.72 9.03
C LYS A 174 11.78 -1.30 9.58
N ALA A 175 11.09 -1.06 10.69
CA ALA A 175 11.08 0.25 11.33
C ALA A 175 12.51 0.67 11.73
N ARG A 176 13.27 -0.24 12.34
CA ARG A 176 14.67 -0.01 12.73
C ARG A 176 15.56 0.29 11.53
N GLU A 177 15.43 -0.46 10.43
CA GLU A 177 16.20 -0.23 9.20
C GLU A 177 15.94 1.16 8.61
N ILE A 178 14.67 1.58 8.52
CA ILE A 178 14.30 2.91 8.02
C ILE A 178 14.92 4.01 8.88
N LEU A 179 14.79 3.89 10.20
CA LEU A 179 15.31 4.86 11.18
C LEU A 179 16.84 4.93 11.13
N LYS A 180 17.54 3.79 10.98
CA LYS A 180 19.01 3.75 10.81
C LYS A 180 19.43 4.47 9.54
N PHE A 181 18.82 4.09 8.43
CA PHE A 181 19.22 4.53 7.10
C PHE A 181 19.07 6.06 6.95
N HIS A 182 17.98 6.62 7.47
CA HIS A 182 17.67 8.05 7.37
C HIS A 182 18.00 8.85 8.64
N SER A 183 18.75 8.25 9.57
CA SER A 183 19.09 8.84 10.85
C SER A 183 19.69 10.25 10.73
N ARG A 184 20.51 10.51 9.70
CA ARG A 184 21.11 11.84 9.44
C ARG A 184 20.10 12.91 9.07
N VAL A 185 19.06 12.56 8.33
CA VAL A 185 18.01 13.49 7.91
C VAL A 185 17.09 13.79 9.08
N TRP A 186 16.78 12.77 9.89
CA TRP A 186 15.84 12.89 11.00
C TRP A 186 16.50 13.22 12.34
N LYS A 187 17.81 13.53 12.42
CA LYS A 187 18.50 13.90 13.68
C LYS A 187 17.79 15.00 14.48
N LYS A 188 17.04 15.87 13.80
CA LYS A 188 16.32 17.00 14.39
C LYS A 188 14.93 16.62 14.93
N SER A 189 14.46 15.40 14.66
CA SER A 189 13.22 14.89 15.24
C SER A 189 13.44 14.61 16.72
N HIS A 190 12.71 15.31 17.59
CA HIS A 190 12.83 15.25 19.04
C HIS A 190 12.60 13.85 19.65
N CYS A 191 12.08 12.91 18.86
CA CYS A 191 11.75 11.55 19.27
C CYS A 191 12.83 10.49 18.97
N LEU A 192 13.93 10.85 18.29
CA LEU A 192 15.00 9.89 18.02
C LEU A 192 15.99 9.81 19.18
N ASN A 193 15.83 8.78 20.02
CA ASN A 193 16.92 8.31 20.88
C ASN A 193 17.75 7.27 20.12
N TYR A 194 19.04 7.54 19.92
CA TYR A 194 19.95 6.66 19.18
C TYR A 194 20.19 5.32 19.85
N ASP A 195 20.02 5.21 21.17
CA ASP A 195 20.16 3.94 21.90
C ASP A 195 19.07 2.94 21.50
N MET A 196 17.97 3.42 20.91
CA MET A 196 16.85 2.61 20.45
C MET A 196 17.02 2.04 19.04
N ILE A 197 17.99 2.53 18.27
CA ILE A 197 18.15 2.29 16.82
C ILE A 197 19.33 1.34 16.59
#